data_AF-A0A3D2II02-F1
#
_entry.id   AF-A0A3D2II02-F1
#
_cell.length_a   1.000
_cell.length_b   1.000
_cell.length_c   1.000
_cell.angle_alpha   90.00
_cell.angle_beta   90.00
_cell.angle_gamma   90.00
#
_symmetry.space_group_name_H-M   'P 1'
#
loop_
_entity.id
_entity.type
_entity.pdbx_description
1 polymer ?
#
loop_
_entity_poly.entity_id
_entity_poly.type
_entity_poly.pdbx_seq_one_letter_code
_entity_poly.pdbx_strand_id
1 'polypeptide(L)' 'ENTVKGSGVGLAIVNRIIVKHFGRVDAHSNGNGTTIEFTLPKKKLLKPVE' A
#
# COMPACT_ATOMS: atom_id res chain seq x y z
N GLU A 1 13.24 22.94 -1.63
CA GLU A 1 13.28 21.77 -0.73
C GLU A 1 12.74 20.56 -1.48
N ASN A 2 13.63 19.68 -1.97
CA ASN A 2 13.24 18.51 -2.76
C ASN A 2 13.37 17.26 -1.91
N THR A 3 12.41 17.06 -1.01
CA THR A 3 12.27 15.78 -0.30
C THR A 3 11.62 14.80 -1.27
N VAL A 4 12.43 14.20 -2.15
CA VAL A 4 12.02 12.95 -2.80
C VAL A 4 12.08 11.89 -1.70
N LYS A 5 11.00 11.85 -0.90
CA LYS A 5 10.76 10.86 0.16
C LYS A 5 11.04 9.50 -0.44
N GLY A 6 11.94 8.73 0.17
CA GLY A 6 12.46 7.47 -0.35
C GLY A 6 11.40 6.45 -0.75
N SER A 7 10.81 6.62 -1.93
CA SER A 7 9.99 5.62 -2.60
C SER A 7 10.88 4.80 -3.52
N GLY A 8 11.98 4.25 -2.97
CA GLY A 8 12.86 3.35 -3.73
C GLY A 8 12.04 2.30 -4.49
N VAL A 9 12.64 1.67 -5.50
CA VAL A 9 11.95 0.74 -6.43
C VAL A 9 10.94 -0.19 -5.73
N GLY A 10 11.26 -0.70 -4.54
CA GLY A 10 10.35 -1.49 -3.70
C GLY A 10 9.00 -0.83 -3.40
N LEU A 11 8.97 0.42 -2.92
CA LEU A 11 7.70 1.09 -2.59
C LEU A 11 6.88 1.40 -3.85
N ALA A 12 7.54 1.70 -4.97
CA ALA A 12 6.85 1.89 -6.25
C ALA A 12 6.17 0.59 -6.73
N ILE A 13 6.84 -0.55 -6.57
CA ILE A 13 6.27 -1.87 -6.87
C ILE A 13 5.07 -2.16 -5.94
N VAL A 14 5.23 -1.96 -4.63
CA VAL A 14 4.15 -2.18 -3.65
C VAL A 14 2.94 -1.30 -3.99
N ASN A 15 3.14 -0.01 -4.22
CA ASN A 15 2.06 0.91 -4.57
C ASN A 15 1.31 0.45 -5.81
N ARG A 16 2.02 0.04 -6.87
CA ARG A 16 1.40 -0.48 -8.10
C ARG A 16 0.56 -1.73 -7.85
N ILE A 17 1.05 -2.66 -7.02
CA ILE A 17 0.32 -3.89 -6.67
C ILE A 17 -0.94 -3.54 -5.87
N ILE A 18 -0.80 -2.74 -4.81
CA ILE A 18 -1.89 -2.42 -3.89
C ILE A 18 -3.01 -1.64 -4.59
N VAL A 19 -2.67 -0.62 -5.38
CA VAL A 19 -3.66 0.16 -6.14
C VAL A 19 -4.41 -0.71 -7.15
N LYS A 20 -3.72 -1.65 -7.83
CA LYS A 20 -4.36 -2.60 -8.76
C LYS A 20 -5.39 -3.50 -8.05
N HIS A 21 -5.24 -3.73 -6.75
CA HIS A 21 -6.18 -4.51 -5.94
C HIS A 21 -7.15 -3.63 -5.13
N PHE A 22 -7.34 -2.37 -5.54
CA PHE A 22 -8.24 -1.40 -4.88
C PHE A 22 -7.90 -1.14 -3.41
N GLY A 23 -6.63 -1.31 -3.06
CA GLY A 23 -6.11 -1.02 -1.73
C GLY A 23 -5.44 0.35 -1.63
N ARG A 24 -4.90 0.61 -0.44
CA ARG A 24 -4.09 1.79 -0.13
C ARG A 24 -2.84 1.39 0.64
N VAL A 25 -1.74 2.11 0.45
CA VAL A 25 -0.49 1.96 1.19
C VAL A 25 -0.05 3.30 1.76
N ASP A 26 0.45 3.29 3.00
CA ASP A 26 1.00 4.45 3.72
C ASP A 26 2.35 4.06 4.34
N ALA A 27 3.23 5.05 4.51
CA ALA A 27 4.58 4.85 5.03
C ALA A 27 4.90 5.91 6.09
N HIS A 28 5.32 5.45 7.26
CA HIS A 28 5.64 6.29 8.41
C HIS A 28 7.03 5.94 8.92
N SER A 29 7.88 6.96 9.15
CA SER A 29 9.18 6.80 9.78
C SER A 29 9.30 7.75 10.96
N ASN A 30 9.89 7.27 12.05
CA ASN A 30 10.08 8.03 13.30
C ASN A 30 11.56 8.13 13.69
N GLY A 31 12.48 7.98 12.73
CA GLY A 31 13.93 8.01 12.98
C GLY A 31 14.51 6.72 13.61
N ASN A 32 13.69 5.90 14.27
CA ASN A 32 14.10 4.60 14.85
C ASN A 32 13.74 3.42 13.95
N GLY A 33 13.09 3.67 12.82
CA GLY A 33 12.62 2.67 11.90
C GLY A 33 11.64 3.23 10.88
N THR A 34 11.14 2.35 10.01
CA THR A 34 10.10 2.65 9.04
C THR A 34 9.03 1.58 9.12
N THR A 35 7.78 2.00 9.27
CA THR A 35 6.60 1.15 9.20
C THR A 35 5.88 1.43 7.89
N ILE A 36 5.57 0.36 7.16
CA ILE A 36 4.77 0.40 5.93
C ILE A 36 3.46 -0.32 6.22
N GLU A 37 2.34 0.36 6.03
CA GLU A 37 1.00 -0.16 6.30
C GLU A 37 0.20 -0.18 5.01
N PHE A 38 -0.63 -1.20 4.80
CA PHE A 38 -1.52 -1.25 3.65
C PHE A 38 -2.86 -1.89 4.01
N THR A 39 -3.87 -1.55 3.21
CA THR A 39 -5.21 -2.12 3.30
C THR A 39 -5.61 -2.68 1.94
N LEU A 40 -6.33 -3.80 1.95
CA LEU A 40 -6.93 -4.42 0.78
C LEU A 40 -8.41 -4.69 1.09
N PRO A 41 -9.32 -4.51 0.11
CA PRO A 41 -10.68 -4.99 0.28
C PRO A 41 -10.68 -6.49 0.54
N LYS A 42 -11.41 -6.92 1.58
CA LYS A 42 -11.77 -8.34 1.69
C LYS A 42 -12.56 -8.66 0.42
N LYS A 43 -12.15 -9.70 -0.32
CA LYS A 43 -12.84 -10.19 -1.52
C LYS A 43 -14.34 -10.03 -1.27
N LYS A 44 -15.08 -9.34 -2.15
CA LYS A 44 -16.54 -9.47 -2.14
C LYS A 44 -16.75 -10.97 -2.19
N LEU A 45 -17.22 -11.56 -1.08
CA LEU A 45 -17.85 -12.85 -1.15
C LEU A 45 -18.93 -12.60 -2.19
N LEU A 46 -18.71 -13.12 -3.40
CA LEU A 46 -19.79 -13.19 -4.37
C LEU A 46 -20.89 -13.85 -3.56
N LYS A 47 -21.97 -13.11 -3.28
CA LYS A 47 -23.13 -13.72 -2.67
C LYS A 47 -23.45 -14.91 -3.58
N PRO A 48 -23.58 -16.14 -3.04
CA PRO A 48 -24.06 -17.24 -3.84
C PRO A 48 -25.29 -16.76 -4.62
N VAL A 49 -25.26 -16.95 -5.94
CA VAL A 49 -26.45 -16.74 -6.75
C VAL A 49 -27.45 -17.79 -6.28
N GLU A 50 -28.58 -17.35 -5.74
CA GLU A 50 -29.74 -18.22 -5.46
C GLU A 50 -30.29 -18.82 -6.77
#